data_AF-A0A375HS45-F1
#
_entry.id   AF-A0A375HS45-F1
#
_cell.length_a   1.000
_cell.length_b   1.000
_cell.length_c   1.000
_cell.angle_alpha   90.00
_cell.angle_beta   90.00
_cell.angle_gamma   90.00
#
_symmetry.space_group_name_H-M   'P 1'
#
loop_
_entity.id
_entity.type
_entity.pdbx_description
1 polymer ?
#
loop_
_entity_poly.entity_id
_entity_poly.type
_entity_poly.pdbx_seq_one_letter_code
_entity_poly.pdbx_strand_id
1 'polypeptide(L)'
;MKNKKLLLVDLENKHKVDLSSLDDSFRAIIFIGASQNPPKISRKPATAHRFSRVDFLKISGNGKNALDFHIAFELGRTFEKAPDTECFVLSGDKGFDPLLNHLNSSGMSCRRVESIAEIVPTAVARAVIPGVVVCPYCKAASTIEHHGGHWCSNCGRFATPPDPQTLPSNQKGYREVEIDRYEDSGIYSMCAWCYQRTDMTGGIYGDGEWMCGECVARYAR
;
A
#
# COMPACT_ATOMS: atom_id res chain seq x y z
N MET A 1 14.50 8.09 6.83
CA MET A 1 15.07 6.73 6.94
C MET A 1 14.44 5.89 5.84
N LYS A 2 15.21 5.14 5.04
CA LYS A 2 14.61 4.24 4.04
C LYS A 2 13.93 3.08 4.78
N ASN A 3 12.66 2.79 4.49
CA ASN A 3 11.97 1.61 5.01
C ASN A 3 12.72 0.37 4.52
N LYS A 4 13.16 -0.49 5.44
CA LYS A 4 13.90 -1.70 5.12
C LYS A 4 12.90 -2.78 4.70
N LYS A 5 13.18 -3.43 3.57
CA LYS A 5 12.33 -4.49 3.02
C LYS A 5 13.08 -5.81 2.99
N LEU A 6 12.44 -6.88 3.44
CA LEU A 6 12.99 -8.24 3.39
C LEU A 6 12.11 -9.13 2.52
N LEU A 7 12.71 -9.77 1.51
CA LEU A 7 12.06 -10.78 0.68
C LEU A 7 12.58 -12.18 1.05
N LEU A 8 11.70 -13.06 1.53
CA LEU A 8 11.98 -14.46 1.80
C LEU A 8 11.42 -15.29 0.64
N VAL A 9 12.30 -16.00 -0.06
CA VAL A 9 11.94 -16.73 -1.29
C VAL A 9 11.91 -18.22 -1.02
N ASP A 10 10.76 -18.82 -1.28
CA ASP A 10 10.56 -20.27 -1.31
C ASP A 10 10.86 -20.81 -2.72
N LEU A 11 12.02 -21.45 -2.91
CA LEU A 11 12.39 -22.11 -4.17
C LEU A 11 11.78 -23.50 -4.37
N GLU A 12 11.15 -24.11 -3.36
CA GLU A 12 10.36 -25.32 -3.59
C GLU A 12 9.15 -24.99 -4.47
N ASN A 13 8.52 -23.84 -4.23
CA ASN A 13 7.35 -23.40 -4.98
C ASN A 13 7.69 -22.64 -6.28
N LYS A 14 8.84 -21.95 -6.35
CA LYS A 14 9.22 -21.08 -7.49
C LYS A 14 10.59 -21.44 -8.07
N HIS A 15 10.62 -22.31 -9.08
CA HIS A 15 11.87 -22.82 -9.68
C HIS A 15 12.74 -21.78 -10.42
N LYS A 16 12.20 -20.59 -10.74
CA LYS A 16 12.95 -19.48 -11.35
C LYS A 16 12.50 -18.17 -10.73
N VAL A 17 13.43 -17.47 -10.09
CA VAL A 17 13.17 -16.18 -9.44
C VAL A 17 14.15 -15.16 -10.00
N ASP A 18 13.63 -14.14 -10.67
CA ASP A 18 14.42 -13.01 -11.16
C ASP A 18 14.26 -11.82 -10.22
N LEU A 19 15.33 -11.49 -9.51
CA LEU A 19 15.38 -10.39 -8.53
C LEU A 19 15.81 -9.05 -9.17
N SER A 20 16.01 -9.01 -10.49
CA SER A 20 16.54 -7.84 -11.20
C SER A 20 15.71 -6.56 -11.07
N SER A 21 14.42 -6.72 -10.74
CA SER A 21 13.45 -5.63 -10.60
C SER A 21 13.42 -4.98 -9.20
N LEU A 22 14.13 -5.55 -8.22
CA LEU A 22 14.19 -5.00 -6.86
C LEU A 22 15.22 -3.87 -6.75
N ASP A 23 14.89 -2.86 -5.95
CA ASP A 23 15.78 -1.73 -5.64
C ASP A 23 16.64 -1.97 -4.37
N ASP A 24 17.43 -0.97 -3.98
CA ASP A 24 18.41 -1.06 -2.90
C ASP A 24 17.79 -1.10 -1.49
N SER A 25 16.49 -0.84 -1.35
CA SER A 25 15.75 -0.99 -0.09
C SER A 25 15.47 -2.45 0.26
N PHE A 26 15.58 -3.36 -0.72
CA PHE A 26 15.35 -4.77 -0.53
C PHE A 26 16.63 -5.51 -0.12
N ARG A 27 16.47 -6.39 0.87
CA ARG A 27 17.32 -7.54 1.14
C ARG A 27 16.52 -8.80 0.78
N ALA A 28 17.16 -9.82 0.23
CA ALA A 28 16.50 -11.08 -0.08
C ALA A 28 17.25 -12.28 0.53
N ILE A 29 16.48 -13.26 1.01
CA ILE A 29 16.96 -14.55 1.47
C ILE A 29 16.26 -15.63 0.65
N ILE A 30 17.05 -16.43 -0.05
CA ILE A 30 16.56 -17.48 -0.94
C ILE A 30 16.76 -18.83 -0.24
N PHE A 31 15.66 -19.47 0.13
CA PHE A 31 15.66 -20.77 0.79
C PHE A 31 15.68 -21.88 -0.25
N ILE A 32 16.66 -22.78 -0.15
CA ILE A 32 16.85 -23.91 -1.06
C ILE A 32 16.59 -25.20 -0.29
N GLY A 33 15.70 -26.06 -0.79
CA GLY A 33 15.43 -27.37 -0.21
C GLY A 33 16.69 -28.25 -0.16
N ALA A 34 16.77 -29.18 0.79
CA ALA A 34 17.97 -30.02 0.97
C ALA A 34 18.33 -30.85 -0.29
N SER A 35 17.30 -31.31 -1.01
CA SER A 35 17.42 -32.06 -2.27
C SER A 35 17.64 -31.18 -3.50
N GLN A 36 17.47 -29.87 -3.39
CA GLN A 36 17.62 -28.93 -4.51
C GLN A 36 19.06 -28.42 -4.63
N ASN A 37 19.48 -28.17 -5.87
CA ASN A 37 20.75 -27.50 -6.15
C ASN A 37 20.54 -25.98 -6.11
N PRO A 38 21.48 -25.21 -5.54
CA PRO A 38 21.44 -23.76 -5.60
C PRO A 38 21.32 -23.28 -7.06
N PRO A 39 20.52 -22.24 -7.35
CA PRO A 39 20.44 -21.66 -8.68
C PRO A 39 21.82 -21.25 -9.18
N LYS A 40 22.16 -21.55 -10.44
CA LYS A 40 23.40 -21.06 -11.05
C LYS A 40 23.33 -19.54 -11.16
N ILE A 41 24.10 -18.83 -10.32
CA ILE A 41 24.18 -17.37 -10.34
C ILE A 41 24.68 -16.92 -11.71
N SER A 42 23.81 -16.28 -12.50
CA SER A 42 24.24 -15.61 -13.73
C SER A 42 24.94 -14.31 -13.33
N ARG A 43 26.27 -14.32 -13.31
CA ARG A 43 27.14 -13.15 -13.06
C ARG A 43 27.09 -12.16 -14.23
N LYS A 44 25.91 -11.63 -14.58
CA LYS A 44 25.84 -10.48 -15.49
C LYS A 44 26.15 -9.21 -14.69
N PRO A 45 27.19 -8.43 -15.05
CA PRO A 45 27.61 -7.24 -14.30
C PRO A 45 26.50 -6.19 -14.08
N ALA A 46 25.50 -6.17 -14.97
CA ALA A 46 24.39 -5.21 -14.93
C ALA A 46 23.41 -5.42 -13.75
N THR A 47 23.41 -6.59 -13.10
CA THR A 47 22.48 -6.92 -12.01
C THR A 47 23.12 -6.84 -10.61
N ALA A 48 24.45 -6.66 -10.53
CA ALA A 48 25.20 -6.73 -9.28
C ALA A 48 25.07 -5.47 -8.38
N HIS A 49 24.50 -4.37 -8.90
CA HIS A 49 24.51 -3.07 -8.23
C HIS A 49 23.13 -2.54 -7.80
N ARG A 50 22.05 -3.32 -7.91
CA ARG A 50 20.69 -2.80 -7.67
C ARG A 50 20.01 -3.19 -6.36
N PHE A 51 20.42 -4.25 -5.68
CA PHE A 51 19.83 -4.66 -4.39
C PHE A 51 20.91 -4.83 -3.31
N SER A 52 20.53 -4.62 -2.04
CA SER A 52 21.51 -4.47 -0.94
C SER A 52 22.26 -5.77 -0.60
N ARG A 53 21.59 -6.93 -0.68
CA ARG A 53 22.17 -8.25 -0.36
C ARG A 53 21.21 -9.39 -0.74
N VAL A 54 21.74 -10.45 -1.36
CA VAL A 54 21.04 -11.75 -1.53
C VAL A 54 21.81 -12.82 -0.78
N ASP A 55 21.17 -13.44 0.20
CA ASP A 55 21.72 -14.59 0.92
C ASP A 55 21.03 -15.87 0.41
N PHE A 56 21.80 -16.92 0.08
CA PHE A 56 21.25 -18.24 -0.25
C PHE A 56 21.37 -19.13 0.98
N LEU A 57 20.23 -19.62 1.48
CA LEU A 57 20.17 -20.53 2.62
C LEU A 57 19.72 -21.90 2.16
N LYS A 58 20.65 -22.84 2.03
CA LYS A 58 20.31 -24.25 1.81
C LYS A 58 19.99 -24.91 3.16
N ILE A 59 18.78 -25.44 3.29
CA ILE A 59 18.37 -26.13 4.51
C ILE A 59 18.98 -27.53 4.55
N SER A 60 19.23 -28.03 5.76
CA SER A 60 19.66 -29.42 6.00
C SER A 60 18.48 -30.29 6.39
N GLY A 61 18.41 -31.50 5.85
CA GLY A 61 17.35 -32.47 6.15
C GLY A 61 16.14 -32.36 5.23
N ASN A 62 15.48 -33.50 5.01
CA ASN A 62 14.27 -33.59 4.19
C ASN A 62 13.06 -33.76 5.10
N GLY A 63 12.06 -32.90 4.95
CA GLY A 63 10.80 -32.96 5.68
C GLY A 63 9.76 -32.12 4.98
N LYS A 64 8.49 -32.55 5.02
CA LYS A 64 7.39 -31.97 4.23
C LYS A 64 7.26 -30.45 4.35
N ASN A 65 7.58 -29.89 5.53
CA ASN A 65 7.49 -28.45 5.82
C ASN A 65 8.84 -27.89 6.33
N ALA A 66 9.95 -28.58 6.05
CA ALA A 66 11.25 -28.21 6.60
C ALA A 66 11.67 -26.81 6.15
N LEU A 67 11.39 -26.45 4.89
CA LEU A 67 11.68 -25.13 4.35
C LEU A 67 10.82 -24.04 5.00
N ASP A 68 9.53 -24.30 5.17
CA ASP A 68 8.57 -23.37 5.79
C ASP A 68 8.98 -22.99 7.21
N PHE A 69 9.47 -23.96 8.00
CA PHE A 69 9.95 -23.67 9.36
C PHE A 69 11.18 -22.77 9.38
N HIS A 70 12.08 -22.89 8.39
CA HIS A 70 13.23 -21.97 8.29
C HIS A 70 12.78 -20.56 7.90
N ILE A 71 11.79 -20.43 7.01
CA ILE A 71 11.19 -19.13 6.67
C ILE A 71 10.52 -18.51 7.89
N ALA A 72 9.70 -19.28 8.62
CA ALA A 72 9.02 -18.81 9.83
C ALA A 72 10.02 -18.36 10.91
N PHE A 73 11.10 -19.12 11.11
CA PHE A 73 12.18 -18.77 12.03
C PHE A 73 12.85 -17.45 11.64
N GLU A 74 13.19 -17.25 10.37
CA GLU A 74 13.87 -16.04 9.92
C GLU A 74 12.95 -14.81 9.96
N LEU A 75 11.64 -14.98 9.73
CA LEU A 75 10.64 -13.93 9.96
C LEU A 75 10.65 -13.48 11.43
N GLY A 76 10.51 -14.42 12.37
CA GLY A 76 10.51 -14.11 13.80
C GLY A 76 11.80 -13.41 14.23
N ARG A 77 12.96 -13.94 13.82
CA ARG A 77 14.28 -13.35 14.09
C ARG A 77 14.43 -11.95 13.49
N THR A 78 13.83 -11.69 12.33
CA THR A 78 13.87 -10.36 11.70
C THR A 78 13.06 -9.36 12.51
N PHE A 79 11.83 -9.71 12.89
CA PHE A 79 10.99 -8.82 13.68
C PHE A 79 11.54 -8.55 15.09
N GLU A 80 12.21 -9.53 15.70
CA GLU A 80 12.90 -9.33 16.98
C GLU A 80 14.03 -8.28 16.87
N LYS A 81 14.79 -8.28 15.77
CA LYS A 81 15.96 -7.40 15.59
C LYS A 81 15.64 -6.07 14.95
N ALA A 82 14.61 -6.03 14.12
CA ALA A 82 14.23 -4.88 13.31
C ALA A 82 12.70 -4.90 13.07
N PRO A 83 11.89 -4.52 14.07
CA PRO A 83 10.43 -4.63 14.03
C PRO A 83 9.79 -3.82 12.89
N ASP A 84 10.41 -2.71 12.47
CA ASP A 84 9.93 -1.86 11.38
C ASP A 84 10.21 -2.42 9.96
N THR A 85 10.74 -3.64 9.85
CA THR A 85 11.06 -4.24 8.54
C THR A 85 9.78 -4.74 7.88
N GLU A 86 9.51 -4.29 6.65
CA GLU A 86 8.43 -4.83 5.84
C GLU A 86 8.89 -6.17 5.21
N CYS A 87 8.22 -7.26 5.56
CA CYS A 87 8.60 -8.61 5.14
C CYS A 87 7.65 -9.18 4.08
N PHE A 88 8.21 -9.82 3.07
CA PHE A 88 7.46 -10.44 1.99
C PHE A 88 7.86 -11.91 1.85
N VAL A 89 6.90 -12.81 1.85
CA VAL A 89 7.13 -14.23 1.56
C VAL A 89 6.71 -14.51 0.13
N LEU A 90 7.67 -14.79 -0.75
CA LEU A 90 7.42 -15.20 -2.14
C LEU A 90 7.17 -16.70 -2.17
N SER A 91 5.90 -17.10 -2.09
CA SER A 91 5.45 -18.48 -2.19
C SER A 91 4.02 -18.57 -2.74
N GLY A 92 3.74 -19.64 -3.49
CA GLY A 92 2.37 -20.02 -3.87
C GLY A 92 1.65 -20.84 -2.80
N ASP A 93 2.33 -21.24 -1.70
CA ASP A 93 1.70 -21.99 -0.63
C ASP A 93 0.93 -21.07 0.33
N LYS A 94 -0.36 -21.34 0.49
CA LYS A 94 -1.25 -20.64 1.42
C LYS A 94 -1.03 -21.08 2.88
N GLY A 95 -0.21 -22.11 3.12
CA GLY A 95 0.16 -22.57 4.46
C GLY A 95 0.82 -21.50 5.33
N PHE A 96 1.42 -20.47 4.72
CA PHE A 96 1.97 -19.32 5.44
C PHE A 96 0.91 -18.32 5.94
N ASP A 97 -0.28 -18.28 5.33
CA ASP A 97 -1.28 -17.24 5.59
C ASP A 97 -1.68 -17.14 7.08
N PRO A 98 -1.91 -18.25 7.82
CA PRO A 98 -2.20 -18.18 9.26
C PRO A 98 -1.07 -17.55 10.09
N LEU A 99 0.19 -17.86 9.78
CA LEU A 99 1.35 -17.28 10.46
C LEU A 99 1.45 -15.78 10.18
N LEU A 100 1.32 -15.37 8.92
CA LEU A 100 1.42 -13.98 8.53
C LEU A 100 0.29 -13.14 9.14
N ASN A 101 -0.94 -13.67 9.19
CA ASN A 101 -2.06 -13.01 9.84
C ASN A 101 -1.81 -12.80 11.34
N HIS A 102 -1.26 -13.81 12.03
CA HIS A 102 -0.90 -13.70 13.45
C HIS A 102 0.16 -12.61 13.68
N LEU A 103 1.22 -12.59 12.86
CA LEU A 103 2.26 -11.56 12.93
C LEU A 103 1.69 -10.15 12.67
N ASN A 104 0.86 -9.99 11.65
CA ASN A 104 0.22 -8.71 11.35
C ASN A 104 -0.70 -8.22 12.48
N SER A 105 -1.45 -9.14 13.10
CA SER A 105 -2.30 -8.80 14.25
C SER A 105 -1.49 -8.33 15.48
N SER A 106 -0.20 -8.65 15.51
CA SER A 106 0.75 -8.26 16.56
C SER A 106 1.53 -6.98 16.21
N GLY A 107 1.19 -6.30 15.11
CA GLY A 107 1.79 -5.03 14.69
C GLY A 107 3.00 -5.15 13.75
N MET A 108 3.37 -6.36 13.33
CA MET A 108 4.40 -6.58 12.33
C MET A 108 3.86 -6.31 10.92
N SER A 109 4.73 -5.91 9.97
CA SER A 109 4.34 -5.73 8.57
C SER A 109 4.83 -6.89 7.72
N CYS A 110 3.93 -7.82 7.37
CA CYS A 110 4.26 -8.92 6.48
C CYS A 110 3.12 -9.36 5.57
N ARG A 111 3.46 -9.89 4.38
CA ARG A 111 2.46 -10.53 3.50
C ARG A 111 3.07 -11.57 2.57
N ARG A 112 2.24 -12.49 2.11
CA ARG A 112 2.60 -13.43 1.05
C ARG A 112 2.40 -12.77 -0.31
N VAL A 113 3.27 -13.10 -1.24
CA VAL A 113 3.19 -12.70 -2.65
C VAL A 113 3.47 -13.88 -3.54
N GLU A 114 2.82 -13.93 -4.70
CA GLU A 114 3.02 -15.01 -5.65
C GLU A 114 4.05 -14.63 -6.72
N SER A 115 4.33 -13.34 -6.85
CA SER A 115 5.28 -12.77 -7.80
C SER A 115 5.97 -11.52 -7.25
N ILE A 116 7.20 -11.27 -7.73
CA ILE A 116 7.97 -10.06 -7.38
C ILE A 116 7.29 -8.78 -7.92
N ALA A 117 6.47 -8.91 -8.98
CA ALA A 117 5.74 -7.78 -9.54
C ALA A 117 4.76 -7.13 -8.54
N GLU A 118 4.31 -7.87 -7.52
CA GLU A 118 3.40 -7.37 -6.48
C GLU A 118 4.10 -6.52 -5.41
N ILE A 119 5.43 -6.56 -5.32
CA ILE A 119 6.22 -5.87 -4.27
C ILE A 119 7.14 -4.79 -4.83
N VAL A 120 7.53 -4.93 -6.10
CA VAL A 120 8.19 -3.85 -6.82
C VAL A 120 7.16 -2.75 -6.94
N PRO A 121 7.46 -1.51 -6.50
CA PRO A 121 6.66 -0.38 -6.91
C PRO A 121 6.74 -0.41 -8.42
N THR A 122 5.64 -0.81 -9.05
CA THR A 122 5.48 -0.58 -10.45
C THR A 122 5.63 0.93 -10.52
N ALA A 123 6.77 1.41 -11.02
CA ALA A 123 6.66 2.41 -12.05
C ALA A 123 5.73 1.73 -13.02
N VAL A 124 4.43 1.97 -12.81
CA VAL A 124 3.44 1.69 -13.80
C VAL A 124 4.07 2.48 -14.94
N ALA A 125 4.73 1.77 -15.86
CA ALA A 125 4.46 2.04 -17.24
C ALA A 125 2.96 1.94 -17.26
N ARG A 126 2.32 3.08 -16.94
CA ARG A 126 0.91 3.32 -17.09
C ARG A 126 0.76 2.78 -18.48
N ALA A 127 0.06 1.65 -18.63
CA ALA A 127 -0.51 1.34 -19.91
C ALA A 127 -1.16 2.67 -20.27
N VAL A 128 -0.58 3.36 -21.24
CA VAL A 128 -1.08 4.62 -21.71
C VAL A 128 -2.41 4.20 -22.27
N ILE A 129 -3.45 4.23 -21.44
CA ILE A 129 -4.81 4.19 -21.94
C ILE A 129 -4.82 5.49 -22.75
N PRO A 130 -4.89 5.42 -24.09
CA PRO A 130 -4.94 6.62 -24.89
C PRO A 130 -6.16 7.40 -24.41
N GLY A 131 -5.93 8.54 -23.76
CA GLY A 131 -7.00 9.36 -23.16
C GLY A 131 -6.93 9.59 -21.64
N VAL A 132 -5.98 9.04 -20.88
CA VAL A 132 -5.85 9.44 -19.46
C VAL A 132 -5.28 10.85 -19.36
N VAL A 133 -6.12 11.81 -18.96
CA VAL A 133 -5.69 13.17 -18.66
C VAL A 133 -4.86 13.16 -17.37
N VAL A 134 -3.61 13.60 -17.43
CA VAL A 134 -2.78 13.75 -16.21
C VAL A 134 -3.06 15.12 -15.61
N CYS A 135 -3.26 15.19 -14.29
CA CYS A 135 -3.49 16.47 -13.64
C CYS A 135 -2.26 17.40 -13.79
N PRO A 136 -2.42 18.62 -14.35
CA PRO A 136 -1.30 19.55 -14.52
C PRO A 136 -0.76 20.08 -13.19
N TYR A 137 -1.56 20.05 -12.12
CA TYR A 137 -1.21 20.58 -10.81
C TYR A 137 -0.43 19.57 -9.95
N CYS A 138 -0.96 18.37 -9.74
CA CYS A 138 -0.33 17.37 -8.86
C CYS A 138 0.39 16.25 -9.61
N LYS A 139 0.33 16.22 -10.95
CA LYS A 139 0.96 15.22 -11.84
C LYS A 139 0.47 13.78 -11.63
N ALA A 140 -0.56 13.57 -10.82
CA ALA A 140 -1.25 12.29 -10.68
C ALA A 140 -2.17 12.03 -11.88
N ALA A 141 -2.27 10.77 -12.33
CA ALA A 141 -3.29 10.30 -13.27
C ALA A 141 -4.52 9.81 -12.50
N SER A 142 -5.01 10.67 -11.63
CA SER A 142 -6.17 10.43 -10.78
C SER A 142 -7.26 11.41 -11.19
N THR A 143 -7.55 11.49 -12.49
CA THR A 143 -8.59 12.37 -13.03
C THR A 143 -9.80 11.58 -13.47
N ILE A 144 -10.98 12.08 -13.17
CA ILE A 144 -12.29 11.51 -13.49
C ILE A 144 -13.01 12.51 -14.41
N GLU A 145 -13.62 12.03 -15.48
CA GLU A 145 -14.42 12.89 -16.36
C GLU A 145 -15.62 13.47 -15.58
N HIS A 146 -15.84 14.77 -15.72
CA HIS A 146 -16.91 15.51 -15.07
C HIS A 146 -17.40 16.60 -16.02
N HIS A 147 -18.56 16.38 -16.63
CA HIS A 147 -19.26 17.37 -17.47
C HIS A 147 -18.34 17.95 -18.56
N GLY A 148 -17.69 17.10 -19.36
CA GLY A 148 -16.74 17.48 -20.41
C GLY A 148 -15.36 17.91 -19.91
N GLY A 149 -15.18 18.05 -18.60
CA GLY A 149 -13.91 18.35 -17.93
C GLY A 149 -13.32 17.14 -17.23
N HIS A 150 -12.21 17.33 -16.53
CA HIS A 150 -11.53 16.26 -15.78
C HIS A 150 -11.21 16.72 -14.35
N TRP A 151 -11.90 16.16 -13.36
CA TRP A 151 -11.67 16.45 -11.95
C TRP A 151 -10.57 15.55 -11.36
N CYS A 152 -9.58 16.12 -10.68
CA CYS A 152 -8.54 15.33 -10.01
C CYS A 152 -8.94 14.98 -8.57
N SER A 153 -9.13 13.69 -8.28
CA SER A 153 -9.45 13.19 -6.93
C SER A 153 -8.27 13.30 -5.96
N ASN A 154 -7.04 13.46 -6.45
CA ASN A 154 -5.85 13.58 -5.60
C ASN A 154 -5.66 14.99 -5.02
N CYS A 155 -5.91 16.05 -5.82
CA CYS A 155 -5.69 17.43 -5.38
C CYS A 155 -6.95 18.30 -5.33
N GLY A 156 -8.12 17.75 -5.69
CA GLY A 156 -9.39 18.48 -5.69
C GLY A 156 -9.43 19.65 -6.67
N ARG A 157 -8.78 19.51 -7.83
CA ARG A 157 -8.77 20.55 -8.89
C ARG A 157 -9.13 19.95 -10.24
N PHE A 158 -9.81 20.73 -11.08
CA PHE A 158 -10.02 20.39 -12.47
C PHE A 158 -8.71 20.45 -13.27
N ALA A 159 -8.30 19.31 -13.81
CA ALA A 159 -7.20 19.19 -14.76
C ALA A 159 -7.56 19.84 -16.11
N THR A 160 -8.81 19.64 -16.55
CA THR A 160 -9.47 20.47 -17.56
C THR A 160 -10.82 20.93 -17.01
N PRO A 161 -11.19 22.21 -17.18
CA PRO A 161 -12.46 22.71 -16.68
C PRO A 161 -13.64 22.01 -17.37
N PRO A 162 -14.79 21.87 -16.67
CA PRO A 162 -16.01 21.32 -17.27
C PRO A 162 -16.54 22.24 -18.37
N ASP A 163 -17.21 21.66 -19.36
CA ASP A 163 -17.95 22.39 -20.39
C ASP A 163 -19.17 23.08 -19.75
N PRO A 164 -19.23 24.42 -19.74
CA PRO A 164 -20.33 25.16 -19.16
C PRO A 164 -21.71 24.76 -19.71
N GLN A 165 -21.82 24.29 -20.95
CA GLN A 165 -23.11 23.89 -21.54
C GLN A 165 -23.65 22.57 -20.96
N THR A 166 -22.75 21.74 -20.42
CA THR A 166 -23.10 20.42 -19.87
C THR A 166 -23.33 20.44 -18.36
N LEU A 167 -23.08 21.59 -17.71
CA LEU A 167 -23.32 21.77 -16.28
C LEU A 167 -24.83 21.75 -15.99
N PRO A 168 -25.30 20.92 -15.04
CA PRO A 168 -26.71 20.89 -14.63
C PRO A 168 -27.21 22.28 -14.21
N SER A 169 -26.36 23.08 -13.56
CA SER A 169 -26.68 24.45 -13.13
C SER A 169 -27.05 25.40 -14.28
N ASN A 170 -26.55 25.11 -15.49
CA ASN A 170 -26.77 25.94 -16.67
C ASN A 170 -27.87 25.39 -17.58
N GLN A 171 -28.49 24.25 -17.20
CA GLN A 171 -29.60 23.68 -17.96
C GLN A 171 -30.91 24.42 -17.69
N LYS A 172 -31.69 24.62 -18.74
CA LYS A 172 -32.97 25.32 -18.67
C LYS A 172 -33.95 24.56 -17.77
N GLY A 173 -34.37 25.18 -16.67
CA GLY A 173 -35.25 24.57 -15.67
C GLY A 173 -34.53 24.04 -14.43
N TYR A 174 -33.19 24.13 -14.37
CA TYR A 174 -32.48 23.96 -13.12
C TYR A 174 -32.92 25.02 -12.13
N ARG A 175 -33.43 24.57 -10.98
CA ARG A 175 -33.49 25.36 -9.76
C ARG A 175 -32.57 24.66 -8.78
N GLU A 176 -31.68 25.45 -8.19
CA GLU A 176 -31.03 25.01 -6.97
C GLU A 176 -32.15 24.65 -6.00
N VAL A 177 -32.16 23.41 -5.52
CA VAL A 177 -33.09 23.03 -4.47
C VAL A 177 -32.71 23.92 -3.31
N GLU A 178 -33.58 24.87 -2.94
CA GLU A 178 -33.51 25.45 -1.61
C GLU A 178 -33.61 24.26 -0.68
N ILE A 179 -32.46 23.81 -0.18
CA ILE A 179 -32.42 22.91 0.97
C ILE A 179 -33.07 23.76 2.05
N ASP A 180 -34.37 23.55 2.21
CA ASP A 180 -35.15 24.15 3.26
C ASP A 180 -34.34 23.94 4.54
N ARG A 181 -34.07 25.02 5.27
CA ARG A 181 -33.17 25.02 6.45
C ARG A 181 -33.78 24.27 7.64
N TYR A 182 -34.61 23.27 7.37
CA TYR A 182 -35.26 22.42 8.33
C TYR A 182 -34.68 21.00 8.20
N GLU A 183 -33.85 20.70 9.20
CA GLU A 183 -33.39 19.38 9.61
C GLU A 183 -32.31 18.74 8.73
N ASP A 184 -31.19 19.46 8.56
CA ASP A 184 -29.93 18.76 8.81
C ASP A 184 -29.97 18.34 10.28
N SER A 185 -30.44 17.12 10.52
CA SER A 185 -30.28 16.41 11.78
C SER A 185 -28.82 16.00 11.94
N GLY A 186 -27.91 16.96 11.67
CA GLY A 186 -26.51 16.89 12.01
C GLY A 186 -26.46 16.49 13.47
N ILE A 187 -25.88 15.32 13.73
CA ILE A 187 -25.76 14.83 15.09
C ILE A 187 -24.84 15.83 15.79
N TYR A 188 -25.38 16.63 16.70
CA TYR A 188 -24.64 17.61 17.47
C TYR A 188 -24.09 16.93 18.72
N SER A 189 -22.76 16.89 18.83
CA SER A 189 -22.06 16.37 19.99
C SER A 189 -21.37 17.51 20.75
N MET A 190 -20.93 17.26 21.99
CA MET A 190 -20.17 18.22 22.78
C MET A 190 -18.69 17.90 22.67
N CYS A 191 -17.90 18.84 22.17
CA CYS A 191 -16.48 18.61 21.95
C CYS A 191 -15.73 18.54 23.28
N ALA A 192 -14.93 17.50 23.50
CA ALA A 192 -14.16 17.32 24.72
C ALA A 192 -13.02 18.37 24.89
N TRP A 193 -12.66 19.10 23.82
CA TRP A 193 -11.59 20.10 23.83
C TRP A 193 -12.07 21.54 24.00
N CYS A 194 -13.09 21.97 23.24
CA CYS A 194 -13.61 23.34 23.34
C CYS A 194 -14.91 23.44 24.15
N TYR A 195 -15.48 22.30 24.55
CA TYR A 195 -16.76 22.19 25.27
C TYR A 195 -17.93 22.87 24.55
N GLN A 196 -17.79 23.15 23.25
CA GLN A 196 -18.86 23.68 22.42
C GLN A 196 -19.66 22.54 21.82
N ARG A 197 -20.96 22.77 21.68
CA ARG A 197 -21.85 21.89 20.94
C ARG A 197 -21.76 22.27 19.46
N THR A 198 -21.15 21.40 18.66
CA THR A 198 -20.98 21.66 17.22
C THR A 198 -21.45 20.44 16.43
N ASP A 199 -21.66 20.63 15.14
CA ASP A 199 -21.91 19.50 14.26
C ASP A 199 -20.68 18.58 14.25
N MET A 200 -20.92 17.30 13.96
CA MET A 200 -19.86 16.27 13.96
C MET A 200 -19.00 16.27 12.69
N THR A 201 -19.25 17.17 11.72
CA THR A 201 -18.54 17.22 10.45
C THR A 201 -17.08 17.59 10.67
N GLY A 202 -16.17 16.81 10.08
CA GLY A 202 -14.73 17.04 10.18
C GLY A 202 -14.13 16.78 11.57
N GLY A 203 -14.91 16.29 12.54
CA GLY A 203 -14.41 15.88 13.85
C GLY A 203 -13.78 14.49 13.86
N ILE A 204 -13.02 14.18 14.91
CA ILE A 204 -12.42 12.85 15.15
C ILE A 204 -12.91 12.29 16.48
N TYR A 205 -13.11 10.97 16.53
CA TYR A 205 -13.40 10.22 17.74
C TYR A 205 -12.17 9.37 18.12
N GLY A 206 -11.71 9.50 19.35
CA GLY A 206 -10.58 8.74 19.88
C GLY A 206 -10.68 8.59 21.40
N ASP A 207 -10.29 7.44 21.94
CA ASP A 207 -10.26 7.15 23.38
C ASP A 207 -11.60 7.40 24.13
N GLY A 208 -12.72 7.24 23.42
CA GLY A 208 -14.07 7.49 23.96
C GLY A 208 -14.50 8.95 23.96
N GLU A 209 -13.65 9.86 23.47
CA GLU A 209 -13.91 11.29 23.41
C GLU A 209 -14.03 11.78 21.96
N TRP A 210 -14.77 12.88 21.78
CA TRP A 210 -14.96 13.52 20.49
C TRP A 210 -14.30 14.90 20.43
N MET A 211 -13.56 15.14 19.36
CA MET A 211 -12.94 16.43 19.04
C MET A 211 -13.57 17.01 17.76
N CYS A 212 -14.08 18.25 17.81
CA CYS A 212 -14.69 18.89 16.65
C CYS A 212 -13.64 19.33 15.61
N GLY A 213 -14.05 19.50 14.35
CA GLY A 213 -13.13 19.79 13.25
C GLY A 213 -12.29 21.06 13.42
N GLU A 214 -12.83 22.09 14.09
CA GLU A 214 -12.06 23.30 14.41
C GLU A 214 -10.94 23.01 15.43
N CYS A 215 -11.19 22.16 16.43
CA CYS A 215 -10.16 21.75 17.37
C CYS A 215 -9.10 20.88 16.69
N VAL A 216 -9.52 19.97 15.78
CA VAL A 216 -8.61 19.16 14.97
C VAL A 216 -7.69 20.06 14.12
N ALA A 217 -8.26 21.05 13.44
CA ALA A 217 -7.52 21.98 12.60
C ALA A 217 -6.52 22.86 13.39
N ARG A 218 -6.83 23.18 14.66
CA ARG A 218 -5.93 23.89 15.57
C ARG A 218 -4.82 23.00 16.12
N TYR A 219 -5.12 21.74 16.42
CA TYR A 219 -4.15 20.79 16.97
C TYR A 219 -3.12 20.32 15.92
N ALA A 220 -3.49 20.35 14.64
CA ALA A 220 -2.62 19.99 13.52
C ALA A 220 -1.61 21.10 13.11
N ARG A 221 -1.59 22.24 13.81
CA ARG A 221 -0.66 23.36 13.58
C ARG A 221 0.47 23.41 14.59
#